data_AF-A0AB40D410-F1
#
_entry.id   AF-A0AB40D410-F1
#
_cell.length_a   1.000
_cell.length_b   1.000
_cell.length_c   1.000
_cell.angle_alpha   90.00
_cell.angle_beta   90.00
_cell.angle_gamma   90.00
#
_symmetry.space_group_name_H-M   'P 1'
#
loop_
_entity.id
_entity.type
_entity.pdbx_description
1 polymer ?
#
loop_
_entity_poly.entity_id
_entity_poly.type
_entity_poly.pdbx_seq_one_letter_code
_entity_poly.pdbx_strand_id
1 'polypeptide(L)'
;MASEVSMKIPKIDFSSSPDLQPGADHWDQLRSQVLQALKSFGCFEAVYPKVSQETRQAFFSVLEDLFSLPVETKLLNTSEVPTFGYVGQYPHLPLYESLGISKVSLPDNILKFSNLMWPHGNINFREVVSLLVGQISDLEKMVRRMVMEGLGVDKYYESNTESIDYLLRMMKYKGPEKEGVREGLGSHTDMTMLSILFQNQVSGLQIQTKDGGEWIPVEISPNSFTVMAGDSFLAWSNGRVHAPWHRVMMEGNEARYSVAFFALPKGGHLVQAPEEMVGEEHPLLFKPFDVIKYLNYISSDGGKPGKSALKDYCGV
;
A
#
# COMPACT_ATOMS: atom_id res chain seq x y z
N MET A 1 -13.26 -24.29 -27.90
CA MET A 1 -12.59 -23.11 -27.34
C MET A 1 -12.86 -23.13 -25.85
N ALA A 2 -11.89 -23.59 -25.06
CA ALA A 2 -11.98 -23.46 -23.61
C ALA A 2 -11.83 -21.97 -23.29
N SER A 3 -12.78 -21.37 -22.57
CA SER A 3 -12.57 -20.02 -22.04
C SER A 3 -11.36 -20.08 -21.12
N GLU A 4 -10.27 -19.40 -21.48
CA GLU A 4 -9.18 -19.14 -20.56
C GLU A 4 -9.78 -18.41 -19.35
N VAL A 5 -9.89 -19.11 -18.23
CA VAL A 5 -10.30 -18.48 -16.98
C VAL A 5 -9.11 -17.62 -16.54
N SER A 6 -9.18 -16.33 -16.86
CA SER A 6 -8.21 -15.35 -16.36
C SER A 6 -8.11 -15.49 -14.84
N MET A 7 -6.89 -15.71 -14.34
CA MET A 7 -6.65 -15.70 -12.89
C MET A 7 -7.09 -14.36 -12.30
N LYS A 8 -7.64 -14.40 -11.09
CA LYS A 8 -8.06 -13.23 -10.31
C LYS A 8 -7.48 -13.32 -8.91
N ILE A 9 -7.20 -12.16 -8.30
CA ILE A 9 -6.81 -12.12 -6.90
C ILE A 9 -7.98 -12.55 -6.00
N PRO A 10 -7.74 -13.12 -4.81
CA PRO A 10 -8.80 -13.49 -3.88
C PRO A 10 -9.63 -12.27 -3.49
N LYS A 11 -10.94 -12.46 -3.36
CA LYS A 11 -11.87 -11.45 -2.83
C LYS A 11 -12.36 -11.89 -1.45
N ILE A 12 -12.26 -11.00 -0.47
CA ILE A 12 -12.57 -11.26 0.92
C ILE A 12 -13.58 -10.21 1.40
N ASP A 13 -14.66 -10.67 2.03
CA ASP A 13 -15.77 -9.84 2.46
C ASP A 13 -15.69 -9.51 3.95
N PHE A 14 -15.56 -8.22 4.27
CA PHE A 14 -15.56 -7.68 5.64
C PHE A 14 -16.90 -7.02 5.99
N SER A 15 -17.92 -7.13 5.13
CA SER A 15 -19.21 -6.44 5.30
C SER A 15 -20.06 -6.97 6.45
N SER A 16 -19.93 -8.26 6.78
CA SER A 16 -20.69 -8.88 7.86
C SER A 16 -20.32 -8.34 9.24
N SER A 17 -19.14 -7.73 9.40
CA SER A 17 -18.68 -7.13 10.66
C SER A 17 -17.53 -6.13 10.43
N PRO A 18 -17.83 -4.88 10.07
CA PRO A 18 -16.81 -3.86 9.77
C PRO A 18 -15.96 -3.43 10.98
N ASP A 19 -16.42 -3.75 12.20
CA ASP A 19 -15.73 -3.53 13.47
C ASP A 19 -15.40 -4.85 14.19
N LEU A 20 -15.30 -5.96 13.45
CA LEU A 20 -15.06 -7.30 13.99
C LEU A 20 -13.83 -7.30 14.91
N GLN A 21 -14.01 -7.85 16.10
CA GLN A 21 -12.95 -8.01 17.09
C GLN A 21 -12.53 -9.48 17.18
N PRO A 22 -11.30 -9.76 17.64
CA PRO A 22 -10.88 -11.12 17.93
C PRO A 22 -11.85 -11.86 18.85
N GLY A 23 -12.09 -13.14 18.53
CA GLY A 23 -13.02 -13.99 19.27
C GLY A 23 -14.49 -13.81 18.89
N ALA A 24 -14.83 -12.89 17.99
CA ALA A 24 -16.17 -12.78 17.43
C ALA A 24 -16.46 -13.89 16.40
N ASP A 25 -17.75 -14.18 16.20
CA ASP A 25 -18.21 -15.13 15.19
C ASP A 25 -17.66 -14.75 13.81
N HIS A 26 -17.16 -15.74 13.05
CA HIS A 26 -16.49 -15.60 11.74
C HIS A 26 -15.05 -15.04 11.74
N TRP A 27 -14.50 -14.60 12.89
CA TRP A 27 -13.12 -14.10 12.95
C TRP A 27 -12.11 -15.13 12.45
N ASP A 28 -12.18 -16.38 12.93
CA ASP A 28 -11.23 -17.44 12.54
C ASP A 28 -11.31 -17.79 11.05
N GLN A 29 -12.51 -17.76 10.46
CA GLN A 29 -12.71 -18.01 9.04
C GLN A 29 -12.10 -16.88 8.20
N LEU A 30 -12.42 -15.63 8.54
CA LEU A 30 -11.92 -14.45 7.85
C LEU A 30 -10.40 -14.35 7.95
N ARG A 31 -9.86 -14.60 9.16
CA ARG A 31 -8.42 -14.71 9.42
C ARG A 31 -7.74 -15.73 8.51
N SER A 32 -8.34 -16.92 8.37
CA SER A 32 -7.80 -17.98 7.54
C SER A 32 -7.76 -17.59 6.06
N GLN A 33 -8.82 -16.94 5.57
CA GLN A 33 -8.88 -16.41 4.19
C GLN A 33 -7.81 -15.34 3.95
N VAL A 34 -7.69 -14.38 4.86
CA VAL A 34 -6.70 -13.29 4.80
C VAL A 34 -5.28 -13.85 4.77
N LEU A 35 -4.95 -14.74 5.71
CA LEU A 35 -3.63 -15.35 5.76
C LEU A 35 -3.33 -16.15 4.50
N GLN A 36 -4.28 -16.96 4.02
CA GLN A 36 -4.09 -17.76 2.82
C GLN A 36 -3.85 -16.90 1.58
N ALA A 37 -4.60 -15.81 1.43
CA ALA A 37 -4.44 -14.88 0.32
C ALA A 37 -3.07 -14.20 0.34
N LEU A 38 -2.63 -13.70 1.50
CA LEU A 38 -1.31 -13.06 1.64
C LEU A 38 -0.14 -14.06 1.52
N LYS A 39 -0.33 -15.33 1.87
CA LYS A 39 0.68 -16.39 1.61
C LYS A 39 0.80 -16.74 0.12
N SER A 40 -0.33 -16.77 -0.59
CA SER A 40 -0.42 -17.31 -1.95
C SER A 40 -0.22 -16.25 -3.03
N PHE A 41 -0.86 -15.09 -2.87
CA PHE A 41 -0.88 -13.98 -3.82
C PHE A 41 -0.17 -12.73 -3.28
N GLY A 42 0.06 -12.65 -1.98
CA GLY A 42 0.58 -11.43 -1.34
C GLY A 42 -0.40 -10.27 -1.31
N CYS A 43 -1.62 -10.46 -1.84
CA CYS A 43 -2.66 -9.46 -1.87
C CYS A 43 -4.06 -10.09 -1.97
N PHE A 44 -5.09 -9.27 -1.77
CA PHE A 44 -6.51 -9.59 -2.00
C PHE A 44 -7.35 -8.32 -2.19
N GLU A 45 -8.52 -8.49 -2.79
CA GLU A 45 -9.59 -7.49 -2.79
C GLU A 45 -10.38 -7.59 -1.46
N ALA A 46 -10.49 -6.51 -0.71
CA ALA A 46 -11.26 -6.40 0.53
C ALA A 46 -12.55 -5.61 0.30
N VAL A 47 -13.72 -6.25 0.39
CA VAL A 47 -15.02 -5.56 0.43
C VAL A 47 -15.23 -5.00 1.82
N TYR A 48 -15.24 -3.67 1.96
CA TYR A 48 -15.27 -3.01 3.27
C TYR A 48 -16.24 -1.82 3.25
N PRO A 49 -17.51 -2.02 3.67
CA PRO A 49 -18.58 -1.04 3.47
C PRO A 49 -18.49 0.18 4.39
N LYS A 50 -17.62 0.17 5.41
CA LYS A 50 -17.43 1.30 6.33
C LYS A 50 -17.02 2.56 5.58
N VAL A 51 -16.29 2.42 4.47
CA VAL A 51 -15.98 3.53 3.57
C VAL A 51 -17.05 3.61 2.49
N SER A 52 -17.98 4.53 2.66
CA SER A 52 -19.13 4.70 1.77
C SER A 52 -18.73 5.19 0.37
N GLN A 53 -19.62 5.02 -0.61
CA GLN A 53 -19.40 5.53 -1.96
C GLN A 53 -19.28 7.06 -1.97
N GLU A 54 -20.05 7.75 -1.14
CA GLU A 54 -20.01 9.21 -0.97
C GLU A 54 -18.64 9.65 -0.42
N THR A 55 -18.09 8.92 0.56
CA THR A 55 -16.75 9.20 1.10
C THR A 55 -15.68 9.05 0.03
N ARG A 56 -15.78 8.01 -0.81
CA ARG A 56 -14.85 7.79 -1.94
C ARG A 56 -14.96 8.90 -2.98
N GLN A 57 -16.19 9.28 -3.36
CA GLN A 57 -16.43 10.36 -4.32
C GLN A 57 -15.91 11.71 -3.81
N ALA A 58 -16.20 12.03 -2.55
CA ALA A 58 -15.66 13.23 -1.89
C ALA A 58 -14.13 13.20 -1.88
N PHE A 59 -13.53 12.04 -1.61
CA PHE A 59 -12.08 11.89 -1.64
C PHE A 59 -11.49 12.12 -3.04
N PHE A 60 -12.08 11.54 -4.10
CA PHE A 60 -11.61 11.80 -5.46
C PHE A 60 -11.79 13.25 -5.88
N SER A 61 -12.88 13.89 -5.45
CA SER A 61 -13.09 15.32 -5.68
C SER A 61 -11.97 16.17 -5.07
N VAL A 62 -11.56 15.91 -3.83
CA VAL A 62 -10.44 16.65 -3.21
C VAL A 62 -9.07 16.27 -3.78
N LEU A 63 -8.92 15.07 -4.39
CA LEU A 63 -7.70 14.72 -5.15
C LEU A 63 -7.61 15.50 -6.45
N GLU A 64 -8.72 15.66 -7.16
CA GLU A 64 -8.76 16.48 -8.38
C GLU A 64 -8.34 17.92 -8.06
N ASP A 65 -8.88 18.50 -6.99
CA ASP A 65 -8.49 19.81 -6.48
C ASP A 65 -6.99 19.86 -6.15
N LEU A 66 -6.47 18.87 -5.40
CA LEU A 66 -5.06 18.79 -5.04
C LEU A 66 -4.14 18.77 -6.27
N PHE A 67 -4.47 17.93 -7.26
CA PHE A 67 -3.64 17.78 -8.45
C PHE A 67 -3.83 18.89 -9.49
N SER A 68 -4.88 19.71 -9.36
CA SER A 68 -5.09 20.92 -10.15
C SER A 68 -4.21 22.09 -9.70
N LEU A 69 -3.62 22.02 -8.49
CA LEU A 69 -2.72 23.05 -7.98
C LEU A 69 -1.49 23.23 -8.89
N PRO A 70 -0.92 24.46 -8.93
CA PRO A 70 0.33 24.73 -9.63
C PRO A 70 1.44 23.77 -9.18
N VAL A 71 2.34 23.42 -10.12
CA VAL A 71 3.44 22.50 -9.82
C VAL A 71 4.36 23.07 -8.73
N GLU A 72 4.53 24.39 -8.71
CA GLU A 72 5.31 25.12 -7.72
C GLU A 72 4.76 24.92 -6.30
N THR A 73 3.43 24.88 -6.16
CA THR A 73 2.76 24.60 -4.88
C THR A 73 2.99 23.15 -4.47
N LYS A 74 2.81 22.19 -5.39
CA LYS A 74 3.00 20.76 -5.11
C LYS A 74 4.45 20.45 -4.73
N LEU A 75 5.42 21.13 -5.34
CA LEU A 75 6.86 21.01 -5.03
C LEU A 75 7.22 21.44 -3.60
N LEU A 76 6.36 22.20 -2.90
CA LEU A 76 6.57 22.53 -1.49
C LEU A 76 6.46 21.31 -0.57
N ASN A 77 5.81 20.23 -1.01
CA ASN A 77 5.70 18.97 -0.26
C ASN A 77 7.04 18.21 -0.31
N THR A 78 8.04 18.65 0.44
CA THR A 78 9.38 18.03 0.48
C THR A 78 9.51 17.02 1.63
N SER A 79 10.42 16.06 1.49
CA SER A 79 10.81 15.15 2.58
C SER A 79 12.28 14.75 2.47
N GLU A 80 12.94 14.53 3.60
CA GLU A 80 14.28 13.93 3.66
C GLU A 80 14.24 12.41 3.38
N VAL A 81 13.08 11.77 3.59
CA VAL A 81 12.89 10.37 3.25
C VAL A 81 12.49 10.26 1.78
N PRO A 82 13.21 9.46 0.96
CA PRO A 82 12.90 9.33 -0.45
C PRO A 82 11.43 9.01 -0.68
N THR A 83 10.85 9.65 -1.68
CA THR A 83 9.45 9.49 -2.10
C THR A 83 8.37 9.94 -1.09
N PHE A 84 8.68 10.33 0.14
CA PHE A 84 7.64 10.69 1.13
C PHE A 84 6.96 12.05 0.86
N GLY A 85 7.58 12.88 0.02
CA GLY A 85 7.03 14.15 -0.46
C GLY A 85 6.41 14.04 -1.87
N TYR A 86 6.47 15.13 -2.62
CA TYR A 86 6.12 15.20 -4.03
C TYR A 86 7.06 14.33 -4.85
N VAL A 87 6.47 13.51 -5.72
CA VAL A 87 7.20 12.74 -6.74
C VAL A 87 6.52 13.05 -8.06
N GLY A 88 7.24 13.56 -9.04
CA GLY A 88 6.70 13.94 -10.34
C GLY A 88 7.72 14.72 -11.16
N GLN A 89 7.37 15.08 -12.39
CA GLN A 89 8.26 15.78 -13.33
C GLN A 89 9.54 15.00 -13.69
N TYR A 90 9.53 13.68 -13.49
CA TYR A 90 10.65 12.81 -13.89
C TYR A 90 10.48 12.39 -15.35
N PRO A 91 11.50 12.63 -16.21
CA PRO A 91 11.42 12.25 -17.63
C PRO A 91 11.13 10.76 -17.86
N HIS A 92 11.56 9.90 -16.93
CA HIS A 92 11.36 8.44 -16.99
C HIS A 92 10.00 7.99 -16.41
N LEU A 93 9.24 8.87 -15.74
CA LEU A 93 7.88 8.63 -15.24
C LEU A 93 6.94 9.77 -15.69
N PRO A 94 6.77 9.98 -17.00
CA PRO A 94 6.11 11.19 -17.52
C PRO A 94 4.60 11.24 -17.24
N LEU A 95 3.98 10.10 -16.93
CA LEU A 95 2.55 10.00 -16.66
C LEU A 95 2.22 10.19 -15.17
N TYR A 96 3.20 10.07 -14.28
CA TYR A 96 2.98 9.93 -12.84
C TYR A 96 3.32 11.18 -12.06
N GLU A 97 2.44 11.52 -11.12
CA GLU A 97 2.79 12.37 -10.00
C GLU A 97 2.11 11.91 -8.70
N SER A 98 2.71 12.22 -7.54
CA SER A 98 2.15 11.89 -6.23
C SER A 98 2.55 12.90 -5.16
N LEU A 99 1.77 12.94 -4.08
CA LEU A 99 2.05 13.68 -2.85
C LEU A 99 1.90 12.75 -1.64
N GLY A 100 2.72 12.99 -0.62
CA GLY A 100 2.69 12.21 0.61
C GLY A 100 2.34 13.03 1.84
N ILE A 101 1.56 12.42 2.74
CA ILE A 101 1.35 12.89 4.12
C ILE A 101 1.97 11.86 5.06
N SER A 102 3.17 12.13 5.55
CA SER A 102 3.85 11.26 6.51
C SER A 102 3.21 11.36 7.90
N LYS A 103 3.20 10.26 8.65
CA LYS A 103 2.56 10.15 9.97
C LYS A 103 1.12 10.68 9.93
N VAL A 104 0.37 10.26 8.90
CA VAL A 104 -0.98 10.77 8.59
C VAL A 104 -1.99 10.49 9.71
N SER A 105 -1.73 9.52 10.58
CA SER A 105 -2.54 9.23 11.76
C SER A 105 -2.52 10.34 12.81
N LEU A 106 -1.56 11.27 12.74
CA LEU A 106 -1.52 12.46 13.59
C LEU A 106 -2.34 13.59 12.92
N PRO A 107 -3.45 14.07 13.51
CA PRO A 107 -4.31 15.08 12.90
C PRO A 107 -3.57 16.36 12.48
N ASP A 108 -2.55 16.75 13.25
CA ASP A 108 -1.70 17.91 12.96
C ASP A 108 -0.97 17.80 11.61
N ASN A 109 -0.67 16.59 11.13
CA ASN A 109 0.04 16.41 9.87
C ASN A 109 -0.88 16.59 8.66
N ILE A 110 -2.16 16.19 8.77
CA ILE A 110 -3.18 16.51 7.76
C ILE A 110 -3.38 18.03 7.71
N LEU A 111 -3.44 18.69 8.87
CA LEU A 111 -3.54 20.15 8.97
C LEU A 111 -2.33 20.86 8.34
N LYS A 112 -1.12 20.45 8.68
CA LYS A 112 0.12 21.01 8.10
C LYS A 112 0.16 20.84 6.60
N PHE A 113 -0.16 19.65 6.09
CA PHE A 113 -0.23 19.39 4.65
C PHE A 113 -1.27 20.29 3.97
N SER A 114 -2.48 20.39 4.54
CA SER A 114 -3.54 21.24 3.99
C SER A 114 -3.14 22.71 3.94
N ASN A 115 -2.54 23.25 5.00
CA ASN A 115 -2.08 24.64 5.02
C ASN A 115 -0.91 24.89 4.04
N LEU A 116 -0.08 23.88 3.79
CA LEU A 116 1.00 23.95 2.81
C LEU A 116 0.47 24.03 1.37
N MET A 117 -0.54 23.23 1.04
CA MET A 117 -1.16 23.20 -0.29
C MET A 117 -2.14 24.36 -0.52
N TRP A 118 -2.86 24.78 0.54
CA TRP A 118 -3.82 25.87 0.54
C TRP A 118 -3.55 26.81 1.73
N PRO A 119 -2.77 27.89 1.56
CA PRO A 119 -2.44 28.82 2.65
C PRO A 119 -3.63 29.50 3.31
N HIS A 120 -4.77 29.60 2.60
CA HIS A 120 -6.04 30.11 3.14
C HIS A 120 -6.89 29.04 3.83
N GLY A 121 -6.38 27.81 3.93
CA GLY A 121 -7.06 26.64 4.47
C GLY A 121 -7.95 25.92 3.46
N ASN A 122 -8.13 24.62 3.68
CA ASN A 122 -9.10 23.80 2.95
C ASN A 122 -9.77 22.82 3.94
N ILE A 123 -10.88 23.27 4.55
CA ILE A 123 -11.61 22.49 5.56
C ILE A 123 -12.10 21.17 4.97
N ASN A 124 -12.68 21.22 3.76
CA ASN A 124 -13.20 20.04 3.07
C ASN A 124 -12.13 18.96 2.86
N PHE A 125 -10.94 19.34 2.33
CA PHE A 125 -9.82 18.41 2.20
C PHE A 125 -9.45 17.76 3.54
N ARG A 126 -9.32 18.55 4.60
CA ARG A 126 -8.93 18.03 5.92
C ARG A 126 -9.95 17.04 6.47
N GLU A 127 -11.24 17.36 6.40
CA GLU A 127 -12.31 16.51 6.93
C GLU A 127 -12.43 15.20 6.16
N VAL A 128 -12.43 15.28 4.82
CA VAL A 128 -12.53 14.11 3.94
C VAL A 128 -11.32 13.18 4.09
N VAL A 129 -10.10 13.73 4.13
CA VAL A 129 -8.88 12.94 4.33
C VAL A 129 -8.86 12.31 5.72
N SER A 130 -9.24 13.06 6.76
CA SER A 130 -9.26 12.54 8.15
C SER A 130 -10.26 11.40 8.32
N LEU A 131 -11.46 11.55 7.76
CA LEU A 131 -12.49 10.51 7.78
C LEU A 131 -12.00 9.23 7.09
N LEU A 132 -11.48 9.36 5.88
CA LEU A 132 -10.96 8.21 5.13
C LEU A 132 -9.82 7.53 5.88
N VAL A 133 -8.83 8.29 6.35
CA VAL A 133 -7.65 7.76 7.07
C VAL A 133 -8.06 6.98 8.31
N GLY A 134 -9.04 7.47 9.07
CA GLY A 134 -9.58 6.73 10.22
C GLY A 134 -10.15 5.37 9.81
N GLN A 135 -11.02 5.35 8.80
CA GLN A 135 -11.69 4.12 8.36
C GLN A 135 -10.73 3.09 7.74
N ILE A 136 -9.79 3.52 6.90
CA ILE A 136 -8.81 2.59 6.29
C ILE A 136 -7.76 2.11 7.30
N SER A 137 -7.45 2.91 8.34
CA SER A 137 -6.58 2.48 9.43
C SER A 137 -7.20 1.33 10.23
N ASP A 138 -8.52 1.32 10.41
CA ASP A 138 -9.21 0.21 11.09
C ASP A 138 -9.08 -1.10 10.29
N LEU A 139 -9.27 -1.03 8.97
CA LEU A 139 -9.08 -2.19 8.08
C LEU A 139 -7.63 -2.70 8.14
N GLU A 140 -6.63 -1.81 8.11
CA GLU A 140 -5.21 -2.18 8.21
C GLU A 140 -4.93 -2.96 9.48
N LYS A 141 -5.35 -2.42 10.63
CA LYS A 141 -5.11 -3.01 11.95
C LYS A 141 -5.79 -4.37 12.06
N MET A 142 -7.02 -4.48 11.55
CA MET A 142 -7.76 -5.74 11.53
C MET A 142 -7.03 -6.82 10.72
N VAL A 143 -6.62 -6.49 9.49
CA VAL A 143 -5.88 -7.43 8.62
C VAL A 143 -4.54 -7.81 9.25
N ARG A 144 -3.78 -6.84 9.75
CA ARG A 144 -2.48 -7.11 10.39
C ARG A 144 -2.62 -8.03 11.59
N ARG A 145 -3.61 -7.79 12.45
CA ARG A 145 -3.91 -8.64 13.60
C ARG A 145 -4.27 -10.06 13.18
N MET A 146 -5.15 -10.21 12.19
CA MET A 146 -5.51 -11.52 11.63
C MET A 146 -4.28 -12.29 11.14
N VAL A 147 -3.36 -11.64 10.43
CA VAL A 147 -2.15 -12.31 9.96
C VAL A 147 -1.27 -12.74 11.14
N MET A 148 -1.05 -11.87 12.14
CA MET A 148 -0.21 -12.19 13.29
C MET A 148 -0.79 -13.34 14.13
N GLU A 149 -2.09 -13.35 14.36
CA GLU A 149 -2.79 -14.45 15.04
C GLU A 149 -2.74 -15.74 14.21
N GLY A 150 -2.95 -15.65 12.89
CA GLY A 150 -2.91 -16.82 12.00
C GLY A 150 -1.51 -17.41 11.84
N LEU A 151 -0.48 -16.64 12.17
CA LEU A 151 0.91 -17.09 12.27
C LEU A 151 1.29 -17.56 13.69
N GLY A 152 0.41 -17.41 14.68
CA GLY A 152 0.68 -17.81 16.08
C GLY A 152 1.66 -16.88 16.81
N VAL A 153 1.74 -15.61 16.42
CA VAL A 153 2.66 -14.58 16.95
C VAL A 153 1.91 -13.32 17.39
N ASP A 154 0.67 -13.49 17.84
CA ASP A 154 -0.21 -12.42 18.31
C ASP A 154 0.35 -11.66 19.51
N LYS A 155 1.18 -12.32 20.34
CA LYS A 155 1.88 -11.66 21.46
C LYS A 155 2.73 -10.45 21.06
N TYR A 156 3.13 -10.36 19.79
CA TYR A 156 3.91 -9.23 19.26
C TYR A 156 3.03 -8.07 18.75
N TYR A 157 1.70 -8.21 18.70
CA TYR A 157 0.80 -7.25 18.03
C TYR A 157 0.92 -5.82 18.58
N GLU A 158 0.97 -5.65 19.89
CA GLU A 158 1.10 -4.33 20.52
C GLU A 158 2.47 -3.69 20.19
N SER A 159 3.56 -4.42 20.44
CA SER A 159 4.92 -3.95 20.12
C SER A 159 5.10 -3.64 18.63
N ASN A 160 4.46 -4.43 17.75
CA ASN A 160 4.47 -4.18 16.33
C ASN A 160 3.68 -2.90 16.01
N THR A 161 2.49 -2.71 16.57
CA THR A 161 1.69 -1.49 16.37
C THR A 161 2.42 -0.23 16.81
N GLU A 162 3.14 -0.28 17.93
CA GLU A 162 3.98 0.83 18.42
C GLU A 162 5.17 1.13 17.49
N SER A 163 5.60 0.15 16.70
CA SER A 163 6.71 0.29 15.75
C SER A 163 6.30 0.81 14.36
N ILE A 164 5.01 1.07 14.12
CA ILE A 164 4.49 1.48 12.80
C ILE A 164 4.15 2.97 12.74
N ASP A 165 4.56 3.62 11.66
CA ASP A 165 4.05 4.91 11.19
C ASP A 165 3.21 4.70 9.91
N TYR A 166 2.30 5.64 9.63
CA TYR A 166 1.44 5.58 8.45
C TYR A 166 1.75 6.71 7.46
N LEU A 167 1.88 6.38 6.18
CA LEU A 167 2.02 7.34 5.08
C LEU A 167 0.80 7.23 4.17
N LEU A 168 0.10 8.35 3.95
CA LEU A 168 -0.91 8.45 2.89
C LEU A 168 -0.24 8.99 1.63
N ARG A 169 -0.24 8.22 0.55
CA ARG A 169 0.24 8.65 -0.77
C ARG A 169 -0.93 8.82 -1.71
N MET A 170 -1.17 10.05 -2.15
CA MET A 170 -2.15 10.38 -3.19
C MET A 170 -1.43 10.44 -4.53
N MET A 171 -1.99 9.80 -5.56
CA MET A 171 -1.33 9.59 -6.84
C MET A 171 -2.26 9.94 -8.00
N LYS A 172 -1.67 10.51 -9.05
CA LYS A 172 -2.31 10.78 -10.34
C LYS A 172 -1.47 10.22 -11.46
N TYR A 173 -2.17 9.58 -12.40
CA TYR A 173 -1.61 9.08 -13.64
C TYR A 173 -2.37 9.72 -14.79
N LYS A 174 -1.65 10.31 -15.73
CA LYS A 174 -2.21 10.77 -17.01
C LYS A 174 -2.36 9.57 -17.95
N GLY A 175 -3.42 9.57 -18.76
CA GLY A 175 -3.51 8.65 -19.89
C GLY A 175 -2.40 8.95 -20.92
N PRO A 176 -1.88 7.94 -21.64
CA PRO A 176 -0.96 8.17 -22.75
C PRO A 176 -1.63 9.02 -23.84
N GLU A 177 -1.06 10.19 -24.18
CA GLU A 177 -1.58 11.11 -25.22
C GLU A 177 -1.74 10.48 -26.63
N LYS A 178 -1.13 9.31 -26.84
CA LYS A 178 -1.19 8.54 -28.09
C LYS A 178 -1.78 7.17 -27.78
N GLU A 179 -2.51 6.62 -28.75
CA GLU A 179 -2.99 5.24 -28.67
C GLU A 179 -1.86 4.27 -28.29
N GLY A 180 -2.17 3.39 -27.32
CA GLY A 180 -1.26 2.38 -26.83
C GLY A 180 -1.23 2.30 -25.31
N VAL A 181 -0.65 1.21 -24.82
CA VAL A 181 -0.44 0.97 -23.39
C VAL A 181 0.95 1.47 -23.00
N ARG A 182 1.05 2.27 -21.94
CA ARG A 182 2.32 2.77 -21.41
C ARG A 182 2.46 2.47 -19.93
N GLU A 183 3.70 2.30 -19.48
CA GLU A 183 3.97 2.17 -18.05
C GLU A 183 3.69 3.51 -17.35
N GLY A 184 2.77 3.47 -16.38
CA GLY A 184 2.49 4.59 -15.48
C GLY A 184 3.45 4.59 -14.29
N LEU A 185 3.67 3.41 -13.70
CA LEU A 185 4.66 3.20 -12.65
C LEU A 185 5.29 1.82 -12.82
N GLY A 186 6.62 1.80 -12.78
CA GLY A 186 7.43 0.60 -12.96
C GLY A 186 7.13 -0.51 -11.96
N SER A 187 7.55 -1.71 -12.33
CA SER A 187 7.40 -2.89 -11.50
C SER A 187 8.21 -2.78 -10.21
N HIS A 188 7.57 -3.00 -9.06
CA HIS A 188 8.19 -2.94 -7.73
C HIS A 188 7.43 -3.76 -6.68
N THR A 189 8.02 -3.92 -5.49
CA THR A 189 7.33 -4.32 -4.26
C THR A 189 7.23 -3.12 -3.32
N ASP A 190 6.24 -3.15 -2.43
CA ASP A 190 6.11 -2.12 -1.40
C ASP A 190 7.05 -2.39 -0.24
N MET A 191 7.54 -1.33 0.40
CA MET A 191 8.45 -1.41 1.56
C MET A 191 7.72 -1.63 2.90
N THR A 192 6.41 -1.81 2.84
CA THR A 192 5.48 -1.74 3.97
C THR A 192 5.37 -3.07 4.72
N MET A 193 4.70 -3.03 5.88
CA MET A 193 4.03 -4.21 6.40
C MET A 193 2.81 -4.50 5.51
N LEU A 194 1.90 -3.54 5.41
CA LEU A 194 0.71 -3.63 4.58
C LEU A 194 0.49 -2.30 3.84
N SER A 195 -0.14 -2.42 2.68
CA SER A 195 -0.63 -1.30 1.88
C SER A 195 -2.10 -1.52 1.57
N ILE A 196 -2.90 -0.47 1.76
CA ILE A 196 -4.32 -0.44 1.38
C ILE A 196 -4.49 0.55 0.24
N LEU A 197 -4.94 0.07 -0.90
CA LEU A 197 -5.11 0.86 -2.12
C LEU A 197 -6.57 0.93 -2.53
N PHE A 198 -6.96 2.08 -3.06
CA PHE A 198 -8.14 2.19 -3.90
C PHE A 198 -7.95 3.26 -4.97
N GLN A 199 -8.77 3.19 -6.01
CA GLN A 199 -8.63 3.93 -7.25
C GLN A 199 -10.00 4.38 -7.77
N ASN A 200 -10.01 5.39 -8.64
CA ASN A 200 -11.20 5.75 -9.41
C ASN A 200 -11.50 4.65 -10.45
N GLN A 201 -12.53 4.85 -11.27
CA GLN A 201 -12.98 3.84 -12.23
C GLN A 201 -12.07 3.69 -13.47
N VAL A 202 -10.76 3.88 -13.31
CA VAL A 202 -9.75 3.74 -14.36
C VAL A 202 -8.76 2.64 -13.99
N SER A 203 -8.66 1.63 -14.85
CA SER A 203 -7.82 0.44 -14.64
C SER A 203 -6.33 0.81 -14.72
N GLY A 204 -5.49 -0.04 -14.13
CA GLY A 204 -4.06 0.01 -14.43
C GLY A 204 -3.17 -0.83 -13.52
N LEU A 205 -3.61 -1.07 -12.28
CA LEU A 205 -2.87 -1.91 -11.35
C LEU A 205 -2.83 -3.37 -11.84
N GLN A 206 -1.62 -3.92 -11.93
CA GLN A 206 -1.37 -5.33 -12.23
C GLN A 206 -0.48 -5.94 -11.15
N ILE A 207 -0.81 -7.16 -10.72
CA ILE A 207 -0.05 -7.94 -9.74
C ILE A 207 0.61 -9.13 -10.44
N GLN A 208 1.90 -9.35 -10.23
CA GLN A 208 2.58 -10.51 -10.75
C GLN A 208 2.24 -11.76 -9.91
N THR A 209 1.99 -12.89 -10.56
CA THR A 209 1.85 -14.17 -9.89
C THR A 209 3.12 -14.53 -9.10
N LYS A 210 2.97 -15.29 -8.02
CA LYS A 210 4.08 -15.64 -7.12
C LYS A 210 5.22 -16.40 -7.83
N ASP A 211 4.91 -17.16 -8.88
CA ASP A 211 5.88 -17.86 -9.72
C ASP A 211 6.59 -16.94 -10.74
N GLY A 212 6.16 -15.68 -10.85
CA GLY A 212 6.74 -14.68 -11.75
C GLY A 212 6.25 -14.76 -13.19
N GLY A 213 5.31 -15.66 -13.50
CA GLY A 213 4.91 -15.98 -14.88
C GLY A 213 3.94 -14.97 -15.51
N GLU A 214 2.91 -14.56 -14.78
CA GLU A 214 1.79 -13.79 -15.33
C GLU A 214 1.51 -12.51 -14.56
N TRP A 215 0.86 -11.55 -15.22
CA TRP A 215 0.39 -10.30 -14.63
C TRP A 215 -1.14 -10.34 -14.53
N ILE A 216 -1.66 -10.38 -13.31
CA ILE A 216 -3.09 -10.36 -12.99
C ILE A 216 -3.57 -8.90 -12.95
N PRO A 217 -4.47 -8.47 -13.84
CA PRO A 217 -5.12 -7.17 -13.73
C PRO A 217 -6.01 -7.13 -12.48
N VAL A 218 -5.91 -6.06 -11.70
CA VAL A 218 -6.80 -5.85 -10.55
C VAL A 218 -8.11 -5.25 -11.03
N GLU A 219 -9.22 -5.92 -10.73
CA GLU A 219 -10.56 -5.45 -11.09
C GLU A 219 -10.90 -4.15 -10.33
N ILE A 220 -11.49 -3.20 -11.06
CA ILE A 220 -12.05 -2.01 -10.45
C ILE A 220 -13.33 -2.41 -9.72
N SER A 221 -13.43 -2.04 -8.45
CA SER A 221 -14.66 -2.21 -7.69
C SER A 221 -14.96 -0.92 -6.91
N PRO A 222 -16.21 -0.44 -6.94
CA PRO A 222 -16.57 0.83 -6.30
C PRO A 222 -16.52 0.74 -4.77
N ASN A 223 -16.58 -0.47 -4.20
CA ASN A 223 -16.81 -0.70 -2.77
C ASN A 223 -15.71 -1.54 -2.10
N SER A 224 -14.55 -1.69 -2.75
CA SER A 224 -13.46 -2.49 -2.21
C SER A 224 -12.12 -1.78 -2.23
N PHE A 225 -11.16 -2.41 -1.57
CA PHE A 225 -9.77 -2.01 -1.48
C PHE A 225 -8.90 -3.16 -1.97
N THR A 226 -7.74 -2.85 -2.54
CA THR A 226 -6.68 -3.85 -2.68
C THR A 226 -5.81 -3.77 -1.45
N VAL A 227 -5.67 -4.88 -0.72
CA VAL A 227 -4.75 -5.01 0.40
C VAL A 227 -3.57 -5.84 -0.06
N MET A 228 -2.35 -5.37 0.17
CA MET A 228 -1.12 -6.08 -0.22
C MET A 228 -0.08 -6.02 0.89
N ALA A 229 0.73 -7.07 0.99
CA ALA A 229 1.86 -7.10 1.91
C ALA A 229 3.13 -6.57 1.24
N GLY A 230 4.00 -5.94 2.02
CA GLY A 230 5.29 -5.45 1.55
C GLY A 230 6.48 -6.25 2.04
N ASP A 231 7.67 -5.83 1.60
CA ASP A 231 8.98 -6.38 1.94
C ASP A 231 9.20 -6.48 3.45
N SER A 232 8.70 -5.50 4.23
CA SER A 232 8.85 -5.53 5.68
C SER A 232 8.04 -6.66 6.30
N PHE A 233 6.84 -6.99 5.79
CA PHE A 233 6.08 -8.13 6.31
C PHE A 233 6.65 -9.47 5.84
N LEU A 234 7.14 -9.53 4.60
CA LEU A 234 7.87 -10.69 4.09
C LEU A 234 9.06 -11.02 5.00
N ALA A 235 9.88 -10.03 5.34
CA ALA A 235 11.02 -10.22 6.21
C ALA A 235 10.63 -10.51 7.66
N TRP A 236 9.68 -9.74 8.22
CA TRP A 236 9.19 -9.95 9.59
C TRP A 236 8.55 -11.32 9.78
N SER A 237 7.83 -11.85 8.79
CA SER A 237 7.23 -13.19 8.86
C SER A 237 8.20 -14.33 8.48
N ASN A 238 9.48 -14.01 8.27
CA ASN A 238 10.53 -14.91 7.80
C ASN A 238 10.10 -15.70 6.56
N GLY A 239 9.57 -15.02 5.53
CA GLY A 239 9.19 -15.63 4.26
C GLY A 239 7.77 -16.20 4.18
N ARG A 240 6.99 -16.17 5.27
CA ARG A 240 5.65 -16.80 5.28
C ARG A 240 4.63 -15.97 4.50
N VAL A 241 4.64 -14.65 4.64
CA VAL A 241 3.81 -13.73 3.85
C VAL A 241 4.56 -13.37 2.56
N HIS A 242 3.86 -13.33 1.43
CA HIS A 242 4.44 -12.96 0.15
C HIS A 242 4.30 -11.44 -0.09
N ALA A 243 5.39 -10.77 -0.47
CA ALA A 243 5.35 -9.41 -1.02
C ALA A 243 5.22 -9.49 -2.56
N PRO A 244 4.08 -9.11 -3.15
CA PRO A 244 3.88 -9.29 -4.57
C PRO A 244 4.49 -8.15 -5.38
N TRP A 245 5.13 -8.51 -6.49
CA TRP A 245 5.52 -7.53 -7.50
C TRP A 245 4.26 -6.96 -8.14
N HIS A 246 4.20 -5.64 -8.28
CA HIS A 246 3.09 -4.97 -8.91
C HIS A 246 3.57 -3.82 -9.80
N ARG A 247 2.74 -3.40 -10.73
CA ARG A 247 3.01 -2.27 -11.65
C ARG A 247 1.72 -1.55 -12.00
N VAL A 248 1.84 -0.37 -12.61
CA VAL A 248 0.69 0.36 -13.17
C VAL A 248 0.88 0.53 -14.67
N MET A 249 -0.03 -0.02 -15.46
CA MET A 249 -0.11 0.18 -16.90
C MET A 249 -1.26 1.14 -17.20
N MET A 250 -1.00 2.16 -18.01
CA MET A 250 -1.97 3.17 -18.41
C MET A 250 -2.38 2.96 -19.87
N GLU A 251 -3.68 3.03 -20.11
CA GLU A 251 -4.31 2.93 -21.44
C GLU A 251 -5.42 3.98 -21.55
N GLY A 252 -5.66 4.48 -22.76
CA GLY A 252 -6.67 5.51 -23.02
C GLY A 252 -6.26 6.91 -22.52
N ASN A 253 -7.22 7.83 -22.48
CA ASN A 253 -6.97 9.24 -22.20
C ASN A 253 -7.44 9.70 -20.80
N GLU A 254 -8.10 8.81 -20.05
CA GLU A 254 -8.66 9.15 -18.74
C GLU A 254 -7.56 9.23 -17.68
N ALA A 255 -7.68 10.22 -16.79
CA ALA A 255 -6.78 10.34 -15.65
C ALA A 255 -7.16 9.29 -14.58
N ARG A 256 -6.17 8.50 -14.14
CA ARG A 256 -6.34 7.59 -13.01
C ARG A 256 -5.89 8.28 -11.73
N TYR A 257 -6.79 8.34 -10.76
CA TYR A 257 -6.49 8.76 -9.40
C TYR A 257 -6.48 7.54 -8.51
N SER A 258 -5.45 7.42 -7.68
CA SER A 258 -5.37 6.36 -6.69
C SER A 258 -4.74 6.86 -5.42
N VAL A 259 -5.02 6.19 -4.32
CA VAL A 259 -4.37 6.43 -3.04
C VAL A 259 -3.86 5.12 -2.48
N ALA A 260 -2.73 5.20 -1.80
CA ALA A 260 -2.18 4.12 -1.01
C ALA A 260 -2.00 4.59 0.42
N PHE A 261 -2.51 3.80 1.36
CA PHE A 261 -2.26 3.96 2.78
C PHE A 261 -1.26 2.90 3.22
N PHE A 262 -0.06 3.35 3.57
CA PHE A 262 1.09 2.51 3.84
C PHE A 262 1.34 2.41 5.34
N ALA A 263 1.36 1.19 5.87
CA ALA A 263 1.84 0.87 7.21
C ALA A 263 3.34 0.54 7.14
N LEU A 264 4.19 1.44 7.64
CA LEU A 264 5.65 1.36 7.52
C LEU A 264 6.29 1.24 8.91
N PRO A 265 7.31 0.38 9.08
CA PRO A 265 8.16 0.44 10.26
C PRO A 265 8.77 1.83 10.47
N LYS A 266 8.82 2.30 11.71
CA LYS A 266 9.45 3.57 12.08
C LYS A 266 10.94 3.54 11.76
N GLY A 267 11.46 4.66 11.26
CA GLY A 267 12.92 4.84 11.14
C GLY A 267 13.60 4.65 12.50
N GLY A 268 14.70 3.90 12.52
CA GLY A 268 15.40 3.47 13.73
C GLY A 268 14.88 2.16 14.33
N HIS A 269 13.68 1.71 13.97
CA HIS A 269 13.13 0.44 14.44
C HIS A 269 13.51 -0.68 13.47
N LEU A 270 14.12 -1.74 13.98
CA LEU A 270 14.54 -2.86 13.15
C LEU A 270 13.34 -3.76 12.80
N VAL A 271 13.23 -4.10 11.53
CA VAL A 271 12.41 -5.20 11.04
C VAL A 271 13.16 -6.49 11.32
N GLN A 272 12.63 -7.31 12.21
CA GLN A 272 13.22 -8.57 12.63
C GLN A 272 12.14 -9.63 12.78
N ALA A 273 12.44 -10.86 12.36
CA ALA A 273 11.52 -11.97 12.51
C ALA A 273 11.32 -12.35 13.99
N PRO A 274 10.08 -12.67 14.40
CA PRO A 274 9.82 -13.33 15.69
C PRO A 274 10.61 -14.62 15.83
N GLU A 275 10.96 -14.98 17.06
CA GLU A 275 11.77 -16.17 17.33
C GLU A 275 11.06 -17.46 16.88
N GLU A 276 9.73 -17.53 17.03
CA GLU A 276 8.91 -18.67 16.60
C GLU A 276 8.89 -18.86 15.08
N MET A 277 9.28 -17.82 14.32
CA MET A 277 9.32 -17.87 12.87
C MET A 277 10.63 -18.48 12.35
N VAL A 278 11.61 -18.73 13.23
CA VAL A 278 12.94 -19.21 12.91
C VAL A 278 13.21 -20.53 13.62
N GLY A 279 13.59 -21.56 12.88
CA GLY A 279 13.91 -22.88 13.43
C GLY A 279 14.68 -23.74 12.44
N GLU A 280 14.97 -24.99 12.79
CA GLU A 280 15.75 -25.90 11.93
C GLU A 280 15.10 -26.12 10.55
N GLU A 281 13.78 -26.28 10.51
CA GLU A 281 13.02 -26.44 9.25
C GLU A 281 12.79 -25.12 8.51
N HIS A 282 12.94 -23.97 9.19
CA HIS A 282 12.69 -22.63 8.66
C HIS A 282 13.82 -21.69 9.09
N PRO A 283 15.02 -21.79 8.47
CA PRO A 283 16.16 -20.96 8.85
C PRO A 283 15.85 -19.47 8.64
N LEU A 284 16.61 -18.61 9.31
CA LEU A 284 16.50 -17.16 9.14
C LEU A 284 16.82 -16.78 7.69
N LEU A 285 15.89 -16.09 7.02
CA LEU A 285 16.04 -15.66 5.63
C LEU A 285 16.59 -14.23 5.52
N PHE A 286 16.32 -13.38 6.52
CA PHE A 286 16.64 -11.96 6.51
C PHE A 286 17.24 -11.52 7.85
N LYS A 287 18.39 -10.85 7.80
CA LYS A 287 19.01 -10.17 8.94
C LYS A 287 18.16 -8.96 9.36
N PRO A 288 18.15 -8.58 10.65
CA PRO A 288 17.46 -7.38 11.10
C PRO A 288 17.90 -6.12 10.34
N PHE A 289 16.96 -5.28 9.93
CA PHE A 289 17.28 -4.08 9.17
C PHE A 289 16.34 -2.90 9.43
N ASP A 290 16.82 -1.70 9.13
CA ASP A 290 16.06 -0.46 9.19
C ASP A 290 15.44 -0.14 7.81
N VAL A 291 14.13 0.08 7.77
CA VAL A 291 13.39 0.29 6.50
C VAL A 291 13.78 1.59 5.80
N ILE A 292 14.12 2.64 6.53
CA ILE A 292 14.54 3.93 5.95
C ILE A 292 15.94 3.80 5.35
N LYS A 293 16.84 3.05 5.99
CA LYS A 293 18.14 2.73 5.41
C LYS A 293 18.01 1.86 4.16
N TYR A 294 17.11 0.87 4.18
CA TYR A 294 16.82 0.05 3.01
C TYR A 294 16.23 0.89 1.85
N LEU A 295 15.30 1.79 2.15
CA LEU A 295 14.72 2.72 1.17
C LEU A 295 15.78 3.63 0.54
N ASN A 296 16.71 4.14 1.35
CA ASN A 296 17.84 4.93 0.84
C ASN A 296 18.77 4.09 -0.04
N TYR A 297 19.03 2.82 0.32
CA TYR A 297 19.84 1.91 -0.49
C TYR A 297 19.23 1.70 -1.89
N ILE A 298 17.93 1.42 -1.99
CA ILE A 298 17.28 1.20 -3.30
C ILE A 298 17.07 2.49 -4.11
N SER A 299 17.08 3.65 -3.44
CA SER A 299 16.93 4.97 -4.09
C SER A 299 18.26 5.60 -4.51
N SER A 300 19.40 5.01 -4.13
CA SER A 300 20.74 5.54 -4.43
C SER A 300 21.23 5.18 -5.83
N ASP A 301 22.08 6.03 -6.43
CA ASP A 301 22.82 5.71 -7.65
C ASP A 301 23.78 4.52 -7.39
N GLY A 302 23.37 3.32 -7.82
CA GLY A 302 24.06 2.06 -7.54
C GLY A 302 23.22 1.05 -6.75
N GLY A 303 22.11 1.49 -6.17
CA GLY A 303 21.04 0.58 -5.73
C GLY A 303 20.56 -0.26 -6.91
N LYS A 304 20.26 -1.54 -6.66
CA LYS A 304 19.61 -2.41 -7.65
C LYS A 304 18.11 -2.47 -7.35
N PRO A 305 17.28 -1.48 -7.77
CA PRO A 305 15.85 -1.68 -7.77
C PRO A 305 15.56 -2.91 -8.65
N GLY A 306 15.04 -3.97 -8.06
CA GLY A 306 14.91 -5.24 -8.75
C GLY A 306 14.50 -6.39 -7.84
N LYS A 307 14.22 -7.54 -8.47
CA LYS A 307 13.65 -8.74 -7.82
C LYS A 307 14.42 -9.26 -6.61
N SER A 308 15.69 -8.92 -6.47
CA SER A 308 16.55 -9.34 -5.36
C SER A 308 16.87 -8.25 -4.35
N ALA A 309 16.35 -7.02 -4.47
CA ALA A 309 16.81 -5.87 -3.68
C ALA A 309 16.84 -6.13 -2.16
N LEU A 310 15.74 -6.65 -1.61
CA LEU A 310 15.66 -7.01 -0.18
C LEU A 310 16.67 -8.10 0.20
N LYS A 311 16.77 -9.15 -0.63
CA LYS A 311 17.70 -10.26 -0.40
C LYS A 311 19.15 -9.82 -0.48
N ASP A 312 19.48 -8.95 -1.43
CA ASP A 312 20.82 -8.39 -1.59
C ASP A 312 21.19 -7.48 -0.40
N TYR A 313 20.21 -6.78 0.16
CA TYR A 313 20.41 -5.86 1.27
C TYR A 313 20.53 -6.56 2.63
N CYS A 314 19.62 -7.49 2.93
CA CYS A 314 19.54 -8.12 4.25
C CYS A 314 19.41 -9.64 4.24
N GLY A 315 19.57 -10.31 3.10
CA GLY A 315 19.55 -11.78 3.04
C GLY A 315 20.64 -12.45 3.90
N VAL A 316 20.32 -13.65 4.37
CA VAL A 316 21.27 -14.57 5.02
C VAL A 316 21.95 -15.46 3.98
#